data_AF-A0A970RZX7-F1
#
_entry.id   AF-A0A970RZX7-F1
#
_cell.length_a   1.000
_cell.length_b   1.000
_cell.length_c   1.000
_cell.angle_alpha   90.00
_cell.angle_beta   90.00
_cell.angle_gamma   90.00
#
_symmetry.space_group_name_H-M   'P 1'
#
loop_
_entity.id
_entity.type
_entity.pdbx_description
1 polymer ?
#
loop_
_entity_poly.entity_id
_entity_poly.type
_entity_poly.pdbx_seq_one_letter_code
_entity_poly.pdbx_strand_id
1 'polypeptide(L)' 'VFSRGAMEKLEASKISKIVVTNTIYHEKIKDSKKFVVLSIGQLLGQTVLNIIKDEPISQVFEQFFYRK' A
#
# COMPACT_ATOMS: atom_id res chain seq x y z
N VAL A 1 0.79 12.70 -5.17
CA VAL A 1 -0.32 12.33 -4.26
C VAL A 1 -0.20 13.09 -2.95
N PHE A 2 0.74 12.75 -2.06
CA PHE A 2 1.04 13.55 -0.85
C PHE A 2 1.96 14.74 -1.16
N SER A 3 1.60 15.56 -2.14
CA SER A 3 2.36 16.74 -2.55
C SER A 3 1.84 18.01 -1.89
N ARG A 4 2.56 19.14 -2.07
CA ARG A 4 2.10 20.50 -1.71
C ARG A 4 1.61 20.63 -0.25
N GLY A 5 2.45 20.23 0.70
CA GLY A 5 2.15 20.40 2.13
C GLY A 5 1.14 19.40 2.70
N ALA A 6 0.86 18.30 1.99
CA ALA A 6 -0.13 17.31 2.42
C ALA A 6 0.23 16.67 3.77
N MET A 7 1.51 16.38 4.00
CA MET A 7 1.96 15.74 5.25
C MET A 7 1.68 16.63 6.45
N GLU A 8 1.98 17.93 6.35
CA GLU A 8 1.76 18.92 7.39
C GLU A 8 0.27 19.04 7.73
N LYS A 9 -0.61 19.02 6.72
CA LYS A 9 -2.07 19.04 6.91
C LYS A 9 -2.58 17.77 7.58
N LEU A 10 -2.06 16.62 7.20
CA LEU A 10 -2.47 15.33 7.77
C LEU A 10 -2.01 15.19 9.23
N GLU A 11 -0.80 15.66 9.56
CA GLU A 11 -0.33 15.74 10.94
C GLU A 11 -1.15 16.70 11.80
N ALA A 12 -1.52 17.87 11.28
CA ALA A 12 -2.36 18.83 12.01
C ALA A 12 -3.84 18.39 12.13
N SER A 13 -4.28 17.39 11.35
CA SER A 13 -5.67 16.95 11.34
C SER A 13 -6.05 16.10 12.56
N LYS A 14 -7.36 15.94 12.78
CA LYS A 14 -7.91 15.02 13.80
C LYS A 14 -7.85 13.53 13.40
N ILE A 15 -7.27 13.20 12.25
CA ILE A 15 -7.14 11.81 11.80
C ILE A 15 -6.20 11.07 12.76
N SER A 16 -6.67 9.96 13.30
CA SER A 16 -5.93 9.12 14.25
C SER A 16 -4.97 8.16 13.57
N LYS A 17 -5.33 7.64 12.38
CA LYS A 17 -4.53 6.67 11.63
C LYS A 17 -4.78 6.77 10.14
N ILE A 18 -3.71 6.68 9.35
CA ILE A 18 -3.72 6.71 7.89
C ILE A 18 -3.02 5.43 7.41
N VAL A 19 -3.75 4.57 6.72
CA VAL A 19 -3.22 3.30 6.22
C VAL A 19 -3.06 3.40 4.70
N VAL A 20 -1.85 3.15 4.19
CA VAL A 20 -1.51 3.26 2.77
C VAL A 20 -0.70 2.06 2.32
N THR A 21 -0.63 1.81 1.01
CA THR A 21 0.27 0.81 0.43
C THR A 21 1.64 1.41 0.12
N ASN A 22 2.68 0.58 0.06
CA ASN A 22 4.03 1.00 -0.38
C ASN A 22 4.18 1.15 -1.91
N THR A 23 3.09 1.40 -2.64
CA THR A 23 3.10 1.61 -4.11
C THR A 23 3.83 2.88 -4.53
N ILE A 24 3.83 3.89 -3.66
CA ILE A 24 4.54 5.16 -3.88
C ILE A 24 5.38 5.42 -2.63
N TYR A 25 6.69 5.57 -2.82
CA TYR A 25 7.59 5.97 -1.74
C TYR A 25 7.36 7.44 -1.36
N HIS A 26 7.39 7.71 -0.06
CA HIS A 26 7.36 9.08 0.44
C HIS A 26 8.19 9.19 1.73
N GLU A 27 9.24 10.01 1.69
CA GLU A 27 10.26 10.07 2.75
C GLU A 27 9.68 10.42 4.12
N LYS A 28 8.76 11.40 4.20
CA LYS A 28 8.18 11.90 5.46
C LYS A 28 7.23 10.93 6.16
N ILE A 29 6.82 9.84 5.50
CA ILE A 29 5.89 8.86 6.10
C ILE A 29 6.55 8.14 7.28
N LYS A 30 7.86 7.85 7.18
CA LYS A 30 8.61 7.15 8.24
C LYS A 30 8.68 7.94 9.55
N ASP A 31 8.51 9.25 9.48
CA ASP A 31 8.62 10.16 10.62
C ASP A 31 7.26 10.39 11.31
N SER A 32 6.15 9.96 10.69
CA SER A 32 4.81 10.11 11.24
C SER A 32 4.34 8.88 12.01
N LYS A 33 3.76 9.12 13.20
CA LYS A 33 3.09 8.08 14.00
C LYS A 33 1.68 7.76 13.52
N LYS A 34 1.08 8.60 12.66
CA LYS A 34 -0.27 8.37 12.13
C LYS A 34 -0.27 7.37 10.99
N PHE A 35 0.85 7.20 10.29
CA PHE A 35 0.90 6.37 9.10
C PHE A 35 1.24 4.90 9.41
N VAL A 36 0.53 4.01 8.73
CA VAL A 36 0.87 2.59 8.64
C VAL A 36 0.97 2.21 7.17
N VAL A 37 2.12 1.68 6.77
CA VAL A 37 2.38 1.29 5.39
C VAL A 37 2.23 -0.23 5.26
N LEU A 38 1.32 -0.66 4.39
CA LEU A 38 1.12 -2.05 4.02
C LEU A 38 1.95 -2.37 2.78
N SER A 39 2.71 -3.46 2.85
CA SER A 39 3.42 -3.96 1.68
C SER A 39 2.46 -4.67 0.74
N ILE A 40 2.48 -4.30 -0.55
CA ILE A 40 1.78 -5.04 -1.61
C ILE A 40 2.76 -5.79 -2.53
N GLY A 41 4.03 -5.90 -2.12
CA GLY A 41 5.08 -6.54 -2.91
C GLY A 41 4.81 -8.01 -3.21
N GLN A 42 4.22 -8.76 -2.27
CA GLN A 42 3.83 -10.15 -2.50
C GLN A 42 2.76 -10.29 -3.58
N LEU A 43 1.75 -9.41 -3.55
CA LEU A 43 0.69 -9.37 -4.55
C LEU A 43 1.24 -9.07 -5.94
N LEU A 44 2.11 -8.05 -6.06
CA LEU A 44 2.75 -7.72 -7.35
C LEU A 44 3.68 -8.83 -7.84
N GLY A 45 4.50 -9.39 -6.96
CA GLY A 45 5.41 -10.49 -7.30
C GLY A 45 4.65 -11.71 -7.81
N GLN A 46 3.57 -12.10 -7.12
CA GLN A 46 2.73 -13.21 -7.56
C GLN A 46 2.04 -12.90 -8.90
N THR A 47 1.57 -11.67 -9.09
CA THR A 47 0.96 -11.25 -10.36
C THR A 47 1.95 -11.40 -11.53
N VAL A 48 3.20 -10.98 -11.35
CA VAL A 48 4.25 -11.15 -12.36
C VAL A 48 4.51 -12.63 -12.64
N LEU A 49 4.58 -13.48 -11.60
CA LEU A 49 4.75 -14.92 -11.78
C LEU A 49 3.59 -15.55 -12.56
N ASN A 50 2.35 -15.17 -12.27
CA ASN A 50 1.18 -15.67 -12.99
C ASN A 50 1.22 -15.28 -14.47
N ILE A 51 1.62 -14.03 -14.78
CA ILE A 51 1.79 -13.58 -16.18
C ILE A 51 2.85 -14.43 -16.90
N ILE A 52 4.00 -14.66 -16.26
CA ILE A 52 5.10 -15.45 -16.84
C ILE A 52 4.67 -16.90 -17.12
N LYS A 53 3.77 -17.44 -16.29
CA LYS A 53 3.30 -18.84 -16.36
C LYS A 53 1.99 -19.01 -17.12
N ASP A 54 1.41 -17.94 -17.66
CA ASP A 54 0.06 -17.95 -18.26
C ASP A 54 -1.03 -18.49 -17.30
N GLU A 55 -0.87 -18.21 -16.00
CA GLU A 55 -1.83 -18.58 -14.95
C GLU A 55 -2.85 -17.44 -14.74
N PRO A 56 -4.11 -17.75 -14.34
CA PRO A 56 -5.11 -16.73 -14.09
C PRO A 56 -4.68 -15.73 -13.00
N ILE A 57 -4.74 -14.43 -13.31
CA ILE A 57 -4.42 -13.35 -12.36
C ILE A 57 -5.49 -13.24 -11.25
N SER A 58 -6.74 -13.62 -11.54
CA SER A 58 -7.85 -13.56 -10.58
C SER A 58 -7.57 -14.31 -9.27
N GLN A 59 -6.82 -15.42 -9.34
CA GLN A 59 -6.43 -16.21 -8.16
C GLN A 59 -5.57 -15.42 -7.16
N VAL A 60 -4.79 -14.44 -7.63
CA VAL A 60 -3.99 -13.58 -6.75
C VAL A 60 -4.91 -12.78 -5.82
N PHE A 61 -6.06 -12.31 -6.30
CA PHE A 61 -6.99 -11.54 -5.47
C PHE A 61 -7.68 -12.41 -4.41
N GLU A 62 -7.97 -13.68 -4.70
CA GLU A 62 -8.53 -14.62 -3.73
C GLU A 62 -7.59 -14.87 -2.55
N GLN A 63 -6.29 -15.03 -2.82
CA GLN A 63 -5.30 -15.34 -1.79
C GLN A 63 -5.03 -14.17 -0.83
N PHE A 64 -5.04 -12.93 -1.33
CA PHE A 64 -4.65 -11.75 -0.54
C PHE A 64 -5.84 -10.98 0.05
N PHE A 65 -7.05 -11.06 -0.52
CA PHE A 65 -8.20 -10.28 -0.03
C PHE A 65 -9.26 -11.10 0.71
N TYR A 66 -9.31 -12.43 0.54
CA TYR A 66 -10.35 -13.27 1.16
C TYR A 66 -9.82 -14.15 2.32
N ARG A 67 -8.63 -13.86 2.85
CA ARG A 67 -8.15 -14.51 4.07
C ARG A 67 -9.07 -14.16 5.26
N LYS A 68 -9.95 -15.10 5.60
CA LYS A 68 -10.68 -15.18 6.87
C LYS A 68 -9.73 -15.41 8.03
#